data_AF-A0A354B5S2-F1
#
_entry.id   AF-A0A354B5S2-F1
#
_cell.length_a   1.000
_cell.length_b   1.000
_cell.length_c   1.000
_cell.angle_alpha   90.00
_cell.angle_beta   90.00
_cell.angle_gamma   90.00
#
_symmetry.space_group_name_H-M   'P 1'
#
loop_
_entity.id
_entity.type
_entity.pdbx_description
1 polymer ?
#
loop_
_entity_poly.entity_id
_entity_poly.type
_entity_poly.pdbx_seq_one_letter_code
_entity_poly.pdbx_strand_id
1 'polypeptide(L)'
;MPTLELTPDRIVTFARSLIREHGLSGFSMRKLAAALDVNPMTIYLRFENKDALLDAVAQASLAEFKAPPASGTWSDQVRALAIGLRNHLIHDRETLRLLSDADRLSAGLLSALDRGLELMDAVSSTPEDTVAAFRVLFWHV
;
A
#
# COMPACT_ATOMS: atom_id res chain seq x y z
N MET A 1 -4.58 13.47 -31.53
CA MET A 1 -4.91 12.58 -30.39
C MET A 1 -4.72 13.41 -29.13
N PRO A 2 -5.70 13.54 -28.23
CA PRO A 2 -5.48 14.31 -27.01
C PRO A 2 -4.45 13.53 -26.18
N THR A 3 -3.34 14.15 -25.84
CA THR A 3 -2.34 13.60 -24.93
C THR A 3 -3.03 13.43 -23.59
N LEU A 4 -3.59 12.24 -23.31
CA LEU A 4 -4.16 11.91 -22.01
C LEU A 4 -3.11 12.29 -20.98
N GLU A 5 -3.38 13.33 -20.18
CA GLU A 5 -2.41 13.84 -19.23
C GLU A 5 -1.85 12.68 -18.41
N LEU A 6 -0.51 12.60 -18.35
CA LEU A 6 0.15 11.57 -17.59
C LEU A 6 0.00 11.92 -16.12
N THR A 7 -1.07 11.46 -15.46
CA THR A 7 -1.32 11.72 -14.03
C THR A 7 -0.50 10.79 -13.13
N PRO A 8 -0.25 11.15 -11.85
CA PRO A 8 0.43 10.26 -10.89
C PRO A 8 -0.26 8.89 -10.79
N ASP A 9 -1.59 8.87 -10.70
CA ASP A 9 -2.39 7.64 -10.60
C ASP A 9 -2.21 6.70 -11.80
N ARG A 10 -2.13 7.26 -13.02
CA ARG A 10 -1.86 6.46 -14.23
C ARG A 10 -0.46 5.87 -14.19
N ILE A 11 0.55 6.64 -13.77
CA ILE A 11 1.92 6.15 -13.63
C ILE A 11 1.97 5.01 -12.60
N VAL A 12 1.34 5.19 -11.43
CA VAL A 12 1.26 4.17 -10.37
C VAL A 12 0.58 2.90 -10.86
N THR A 13 -0.54 3.03 -11.59
CA THR A 13 -1.27 1.89 -12.17
C THR A 13 -0.41 1.07 -13.14
N PHE A 14 0.33 1.74 -14.02
CA PHE A 14 1.24 1.09 -14.96
C PHE A 14 2.46 0.47 -14.25
N ALA A 15 3.03 1.17 -13.27
CA ALA A 15 4.15 0.66 -12.47
C ALA A 15 3.75 -0.62 -11.73
N ARG A 16 2.58 -0.63 -11.08
CA ARG A 16 2.04 -1.83 -10.41
C ARG A 16 1.83 -2.99 -11.39
N SER A 17 1.35 -2.71 -12.60
CA SER A 17 1.15 -3.73 -13.63
C SER A 17 2.47 -4.35 -14.09
N LEU A 18 3.49 -3.52 -14.34
CA LEU A 18 4.84 -4.00 -14.70
C LEU A 18 5.50 -4.80 -13.57
N ILE A 19 5.33 -4.38 -12.32
CA ILE A 19 5.84 -5.11 -11.15
C ILE A 19 5.14 -6.47 -11.02
N ARG A 20 3.82 -6.54 -11.23
CA ARG A 20 3.09 -7.82 -11.24
C ARG A 20 3.55 -8.76 -12.35
N GLU A 21 3.86 -8.23 -13.53
CA GLU A 21 4.24 -9.05 -14.70
C GLU A 21 5.69 -9.53 -14.63
N HIS A 22 6.61 -8.68 -14.16
CA HIS A 22 8.05 -8.93 -14.26
C HIS A 22 8.76 -9.04 -12.91
N GLY A 23 8.01 -8.90 -11.81
CA GLY A 23 8.55 -8.79 -10.45
C GLY A 23 9.27 -7.46 -10.20
N LEU A 24 9.52 -7.18 -8.93
CA LEU A 24 10.24 -5.97 -8.51
C LEU A 24 11.66 -5.88 -9.06
N SER A 25 12.38 -7.00 -9.18
CA SER A 25 13.73 -7.06 -9.78
C SER A 25 13.73 -6.74 -11.28
N GLY A 26 12.62 -7.03 -11.97
CA GLY A 26 12.41 -6.71 -13.37
C GLY A 26 12.04 -5.25 -13.62
N PHE A 27 11.67 -4.48 -12.58
CA PHE A 27 11.15 -3.13 -12.69
C PHE A 27 12.24 -2.03 -12.72
N SER A 28 12.09 -1.07 -13.64
CA SER A 28 12.91 0.14 -13.69
C SER A 28 12.15 1.34 -14.25
N MET A 29 12.58 2.55 -13.88
CA MET A 29 11.99 3.81 -14.39
C MET A 29 12.03 3.89 -15.92
N ARG A 30 13.10 3.36 -16.54
CA ARG A 30 13.23 3.31 -17.99
C ARG A 30 12.22 2.38 -18.66
N LYS A 31 11.98 1.19 -18.07
CA LYS A 31 10.96 0.26 -18.59
C LYS A 31 9.55 0.85 -18.43
N LEU A 32 9.29 1.52 -17.32
CA LEU A 32 8.02 2.22 -17.10
C LEU A 32 7.82 3.35 -18.12
N ALA A 33 8.83 4.18 -18.36
CA ALA A 33 8.78 5.24 -19.37
C ALA A 33 8.51 4.70 -20.77
N ALA A 34 9.19 3.60 -21.14
CA ALA A 34 8.96 2.93 -22.41
C ALA A 34 7.53 2.36 -22.53
N ALA A 35 7.01 1.73 -21.46
CA ALA A 35 5.64 1.20 -21.45
C ALA A 35 4.57 2.30 -21.52
N LEU A 36 4.88 3.50 -21.03
CA LEU A 36 4.01 4.67 -21.07
C LEU A 36 4.20 5.53 -22.34
N ASP A 37 5.15 5.17 -23.21
CA ASP A 37 5.57 5.94 -24.39
C ASP A 37 5.94 7.40 -24.07
N VAL A 38 6.75 7.60 -23.01
CA VAL A 38 7.22 8.91 -22.56
C VAL A 38 8.71 8.93 -22.28
N ASN A 39 9.28 10.13 -22.16
CA ASN A 39 10.63 10.30 -21.66
C ASN A 39 10.66 10.00 -20.14
N PRO A 40 11.70 9.31 -19.61
CA PRO A 40 11.85 9.09 -18.17
C PRO A 40 11.72 10.37 -17.33
N MET A 41 12.23 11.50 -17.83
CA MET A 41 12.13 12.81 -17.17
C MET A 41 10.69 13.20 -16.87
N THR A 42 9.73 12.85 -17.75
CA THR A 42 8.30 13.11 -17.54
C THR A 42 7.77 12.45 -16.27
N ILE A 43 8.30 11.26 -15.92
CA ILE A 43 7.94 10.55 -14.68
C ILE A 43 8.62 11.22 -13.48
N TYR A 44 9.88 11.63 -13.62
CA TYR A 44 10.62 12.31 -12.54
C TYR A 44 10.03 13.68 -12.15
N LEU A 45 9.27 14.31 -13.05
CA LEU A 45 8.48 15.51 -12.70
C LEU A 45 7.33 15.22 -11.72
N ARG A 46 6.93 13.95 -11.56
CA ARG A 46 5.83 13.52 -10.68
C ARG A 46 6.31 12.77 -9.45
N PHE A 47 7.47 12.12 -9.55
CA PHE A 47 8.08 11.35 -8.47
C PHE A 47 9.56 11.71 -8.40
N GLU A 48 10.02 12.11 -7.22
CA GLU A 48 11.41 12.52 -7.01
C GLU A 48 12.41 11.43 -7.41
N ASN A 49 12.07 10.17 -7.12
CA ASN A 49 12.92 9.04 -7.40
C ASN A 49 12.08 7.75 -7.58
N LYS A 50 12.77 6.64 -7.87
CA LYS A 50 12.13 5.32 -7.99
C LYS A 50 11.41 4.93 -6.69
N ASP A 51 11.99 5.28 -5.55
CA ASP A 51 11.46 4.86 -4.26
C ASP A 51 10.13 5.54 -3.93
N ALA A 52 10.03 6.85 -4.14
CA ALA A 52 8.78 7.59 -4.00
C ALA A 52 7.65 7.03 -4.88
N LEU A 53 7.97 6.56 -6.09
CA LEU A 53 6.99 5.88 -6.94
C LEU A 53 6.58 4.52 -6.38
N LEU A 54 7.53 3.74 -5.89
CA LEU A 54 7.24 2.43 -5.29
C LEU A 54 6.43 2.55 -4.00
N ASP A 55 6.65 3.61 -3.23
CA ASP A 55 5.86 3.95 -2.04
C ASP A 55 4.41 4.26 -2.44
N ALA A 56 4.21 5.07 -3.49
CA ALA A 56 2.89 5.35 -4.02
C ALA A 56 2.19 4.09 -4.58
N VAL A 57 2.94 3.16 -5.18
CA VAL A 57 2.41 1.85 -5.60
C VAL A 57 1.96 1.01 -4.41
N ALA A 58 2.78 0.95 -3.34
CA ALA A 58 2.44 0.23 -2.12
C ALA A 58 1.19 0.84 -1.44
N GLN A 59 1.12 2.17 -1.35
CA GLN A 59 -0.03 2.89 -0.80
C GLN A 59 -1.29 2.63 -1.61
N ALA A 60 -1.23 2.69 -2.95
CA ALA A 60 -2.38 2.39 -3.81
C ALA A 60 -2.88 0.95 -3.64
N SER A 61 -1.98 -0.01 -3.46
CA SER A 61 -2.35 -1.40 -3.19
C SER A 61 -3.01 -1.57 -1.82
N LEU A 62 -2.50 -0.88 -0.79
CA LEU A 62 -3.12 -0.89 0.53
C LEU A 62 -4.48 -0.19 0.54
N ALA A 63 -4.69 0.84 -0.27
CA ALA A 63 -5.97 1.53 -0.40
C ALA A 63 -7.08 0.63 -1.00
N GLU A 64 -6.72 -0.46 -1.71
CA GLU A 64 -7.66 -1.46 -2.20
C GLU A 64 -8.14 -2.43 -1.11
N PHE A 65 -7.42 -2.49 0.03
CA PHE A 65 -7.84 -3.30 1.15
C PHE A 65 -9.19 -2.78 1.66
N LYS A 66 -10.19 -3.65 1.58
CA LYS A 66 -11.50 -3.41 2.17
C LYS A 66 -11.49 -3.91 3.59
N ALA A 67 -11.55 -2.98 4.55
CA ALA A 67 -11.72 -3.33 5.94
C ALA A 67 -12.96 -4.22 6.12
N PRO A 68 -12.87 -5.28 6.95
CA PRO A 68 -14.04 -6.09 7.27
C PRO A 68 -15.08 -5.24 8.00
N PRO A 69 -16.38 -5.59 7.90
CA PRO A 69 -17.42 -4.89 8.62
C PRO A 69 -17.17 -4.92 10.13
N ALA A 70 -17.42 -3.80 10.80
CA ALA A 70 -17.31 -3.71 12.25
C ALA A 70 -18.41 -4.57 12.90
N SER A 71 -18.01 -5.65 13.58
CA SER A 71 -18.91 -6.56 14.27
C SER A 71 -18.23 -7.14 15.51
N GLY A 72 -19.01 -7.37 16.57
CA GLY A 72 -18.50 -7.92 17.82
C GLY A 72 -17.79 -6.89 18.70
N THR A 73 -16.99 -7.38 19.64
CA THR A 73 -16.22 -6.52 20.55
C THR A 73 -15.14 -5.75 19.80
N TRP A 74 -14.59 -4.71 20.41
CA TRP A 74 -13.46 -3.98 19.84
C TRP A 74 -12.26 -4.90 19.51
N SER A 75 -11.98 -5.87 20.39
CA SER A 75 -10.92 -6.87 20.15
C SER A 75 -11.21 -7.74 18.93
N ASP A 76 -12.48 -8.10 18.70
CA ASP A 76 -12.90 -8.86 17.51
C ASP A 76 -12.69 -8.06 16.23
N GLN A 77 -13.01 -6.76 16.26
CA GLN A 77 -12.87 -5.86 15.12
C GLN A 77 -11.40 -5.66 14.74
N VAL A 78 -10.53 -5.42 15.71
CA VAL A 78 -9.07 -5.33 15.48
C VAL A 78 -8.50 -6.62 14.93
N ARG A 79 -8.89 -7.76 15.52
CA ARG A 79 -8.46 -9.07 15.04
C ARG A 79 -8.91 -9.29 13.60
N ALA A 80 -10.14 -8.96 13.27
CA ALA A 80 -10.67 -9.07 11.91
C ALA A 80 -9.89 -8.19 10.94
N LEU A 81 -9.59 -6.94 11.32
CA LEU A 81 -8.80 -6.01 10.51
C LEU A 81 -7.39 -6.55 10.25
N ALA A 82 -6.68 -7.02 11.29
CA ALA A 82 -5.35 -7.58 11.17
C ALA A 82 -5.32 -8.84 10.29
N ILE A 83 -6.29 -9.75 10.44
CA ILE A 83 -6.43 -10.94 9.59
C ILE A 83 -6.75 -10.54 8.15
N GLY A 84 -7.65 -9.59 7.95
CA GLY A 84 -8.02 -9.08 6.63
C GLY A 84 -6.83 -8.48 5.89
N LEU A 85 -6.06 -7.63 6.57
CA LEU A 85 -4.86 -7.00 6.02
C LEU A 85 -3.79 -8.05 5.71
N ARG A 86 -3.54 -9.00 6.63
CA ARG A 86 -2.63 -10.12 6.39
C ARG A 86 -3.04 -10.92 5.15
N ASN A 87 -4.32 -11.23 5.01
CA ASN A 87 -4.84 -11.98 3.87
C ASN A 87 -4.68 -11.19 2.56
N HIS A 88 -4.97 -9.89 2.57
CA HIS A 88 -4.74 -9.00 1.43
C HIS A 88 -3.28 -9.03 0.97
N LEU A 89 -2.35 -8.84 1.91
CA LEU A 89 -0.91 -8.81 1.63
C LEU A 89 -0.36 -10.17 1.14
N ILE A 90 -0.88 -11.29 1.63
CA ILE A 90 -0.47 -12.63 1.16
C ILE A 90 -0.94 -12.89 -0.28
N HIS A 91 -2.09 -12.34 -0.68
CA HIS A 91 -2.59 -12.46 -2.05
C HIS A 91 -1.95 -11.45 -3.00
N ASP A 92 -1.47 -10.31 -2.49
CA ASP A 92 -0.63 -9.35 -3.24
C ASP A 92 0.85 -9.50 -2.85
N ARG A 93 1.45 -10.64 -3.24
CA ARG A 93 2.85 -10.97 -2.94
C ARG A 93 3.86 -9.90 -3.39
N GLU A 94 3.54 -9.17 -4.44
CA GLU A 94 4.42 -8.10 -4.93
C GLU A 94 4.34 -6.86 -4.03
N THR A 95 3.16 -6.52 -3.54
CA THR A 95 3.01 -5.49 -2.49
C THR A 95 3.71 -5.92 -1.21
N LEU A 96 3.61 -7.19 -0.82
CA LEU A 96 4.35 -7.71 0.34
C LEU A 96 5.88 -7.60 0.14
N ARG A 97 6.39 -7.84 -1.07
CA ARG A 97 7.81 -7.66 -1.41
C ARG A 97 8.22 -6.18 -1.40
N LEU A 98 7.37 -5.28 -1.88
CA LEU A 98 7.60 -3.83 -1.79
C LEU A 98 7.68 -3.37 -0.34
N LEU A 99 6.76 -3.86 0.51
CA LEU A 99 6.70 -3.57 1.93
C LEU A 99 7.74 -4.35 2.76
N SER A 100 8.56 -5.22 2.16
CA SER A 100 9.62 -5.93 2.91
C SER A 100 10.82 -5.04 3.24
N ASP A 101 10.86 -3.82 2.70
CA ASP A 101 11.73 -2.74 3.15
C ASP A 101 11.15 -2.12 4.44
N ALA A 102 11.96 -1.98 5.49
CA ALA A 102 11.50 -1.55 6.81
C ALA A 102 10.79 -0.18 6.80
N ASP A 103 11.27 0.74 5.96
CA ASP A 103 10.68 2.08 5.85
C ASP A 103 9.29 2.00 5.18
N ARG A 104 9.16 1.21 4.12
CA ARG A 104 7.89 0.98 3.42
C ARG A 104 6.88 0.22 4.27
N LEU A 105 7.34 -0.78 5.02
CA LEU A 105 6.49 -1.51 5.96
C LEU A 105 5.88 -0.56 6.98
N SER A 106 6.70 0.36 7.51
CA SER A 106 6.26 1.34 8.49
C SER A 106 5.23 2.32 7.91
N ALA A 107 5.44 2.82 6.69
CA ALA A 107 4.51 3.71 6.01
C ALA A 107 3.19 3.01 5.63
N GLY A 108 3.27 1.77 5.13
CA GLY A 108 2.10 0.96 4.82
C GLY A 108 1.29 0.59 6.05
N LEU A 109 1.97 0.30 7.16
CA LEU A 109 1.36 0.10 8.46
C LEU A 109 0.69 1.39 8.96
N LEU A 110 1.36 2.53 8.86
CA LEU A 110 0.81 3.82 9.30
C LEU A 110 -0.47 4.14 8.53
N SER A 111 -0.49 3.93 7.21
CA SER A 111 -1.71 4.11 6.41
C SER A 111 -2.82 3.15 6.79
N ALA A 112 -2.51 1.88 7.09
CA ALA A 112 -3.49 0.91 7.57
C ALA A 112 -4.02 1.27 8.97
N LEU A 113 -3.17 1.84 9.82
CA LEU A 113 -3.54 2.36 11.14
C LEU A 113 -4.38 3.62 11.02
N ASP A 114 -4.06 4.57 10.16
CA ASP A 114 -4.91 5.75 9.89
C ASP A 114 -6.30 5.30 9.44
N ARG A 115 -6.37 4.29 8.57
CA ARG A 115 -7.65 3.73 8.12
C ARG A 115 -8.40 2.98 9.23
N GLY A 116 -7.65 2.30 10.10
CA GLY A 116 -8.18 1.73 11.34
C GLY A 116 -8.68 2.80 12.30
N LEU A 117 -7.95 3.90 12.47
CA LEU A 117 -8.24 5.03 13.34
C LEU A 117 -9.45 5.82 12.85
N GLU A 118 -9.62 6.02 11.54
CA GLU A 118 -10.83 6.60 10.94
C GLU A 118 -12.07 5.74 11.21
N LEU A 119 -11.90 4.41 11.24
CA LEU A 119 -12.97 3.47 11.65
C LEU A 119 -13.16 3.45 13.18
N MET A 120 -12.10 3.70 13.96
CA MET A 120 -12.13 3.82 15.43
C MET A 120 -12.75 5.14 15.90
N ASP A 121 -12.63 6.24 15.14
CA ASP A 121 -13.28 7.52 15.44
C ASP A 121 -14.82 7.41 15.35
N ALA A 122 -15.32 6.44 14.56
CA ALA A 122 -16.73 6.09 14.49
C ALA A 122 -17.22 5.24 15.68
N VAL A 123 -16.32 4.63 16.47
CA VAL A 123 -16.65 3.71 17.57
C VAL A 123 -15.62 3.90 18.70
N SER A 124 -15.88 4.89 19.57
CA SER A 124 -14.99 5.30 20.67
C SER A 124 -14.32 4.12 21.41
N SER A 125 -12.99 4.14 21.58
CA SER A 125 -12.25 3.44 22.66
C SER A 125 -10.79 3.93 22.78
N THR A 126 -10.21 3.73 23.97
CA THR A 126 -9.01 4.37 24.54
C THR A 126 -7.64 3.96 23.95
N PRO A 127 -6.57 4.77 24.14
CA PRO A 127 -5.24 4.59 23.51
C PRO A 127 -4.47 3.30 23.82
N GLU A 128 -4.76 2.62 24.93
CA GLU A 128 -4.03 1.42 25.39
C GLU A 128 -4.31 0.19 24.52
N ASP A 129 -5.49 0.17 23.93
CA ASP A 129 -5.98 -0.90 23.05
C ASP A 129 -5.26 -0.86 21.68
N THR A 130 -4.94 0.32 21.17
CA THR A 130 -4.16 0.53 19.92
C THR A 130 -2.78 -0.17 19.95
N VAL A 131 -2.13 -0.22 21.11
CA VAL A 131 -0.81 -0.84 21.28
C VAL A 131 -0.90 -2.39 21.26
N ALA A 132 -2.00 -2.95 21.76
CA ALA A 132 -2.22 -4.40 21.74
C ALA A 132 -2.50 -4.93 20.33
N ALA A 133 -3.25 -4.17 19.52
CA ALA A 133 -3.44 -4.44 18.09
C ALA A 133 -2.09 -4.52 17.34
N PHE A 134 -1.21 -3.58 17.65
CA PHE A 134 0.12 -3.48 17.05
C PHE A 134 1.01 -4.69 17.38
N ARG A 135 0.93 -5.22 18.61
CA ARG A 135 1.68 -6.43 19.01
C ARG A 135 1.26 -7.68 18.24
N VAL A 136 -0.02 -7.80 17.88
CA VAL A 136 -0.53 -8.97 17.12
C VAL A 136 -0.04 -8.95 15.66
N LEU A 137 0.14 -7.76 15.08
CA LEU A 137 0.65 -7.60 13.70
C LEU A 137 2.13 -7.94 13.55
N PHE A 138 2.95 -7.73 14.60
CA PHE A 138 4.41 -7.86 14.51
C PHE A 138 5.04 -9.03 15.28
N TRP A 139 4.34 -9.66 16.23
CA TRP A 139 4.98 -10.62 17.15
C TRP A 139 4.82 -12.11 16.81
N HIS A 140 4.29 -12.49 15.64
CA HIS A 140 4.19 -13.91 15.24
C HIS A 140 4.74 -14.18 13.83
N VAL A 141 5.94 -13.69 13.56
CA VAL A 141 6.84 -14.23 12.51
C VAL A 141 8.14 -14.67 13.15
#